data_AF-A0A523M950-F1
#
_entry.id   AF-A0A523M950-F1
#
_cell.length_a   1.000
_cell.length_b   1.000
_cell.length_c   1.000
_cell.angle_alpha   90.00
_cell.angle_beta   90.00
_cell.angle_gamma   90.00
#
_symmetry.space_group_name_H-M   'P 1'
#
loop_
_entity.id
_entity.type
_entity.pdbx_description
1 polymer ?
#
loop_
_entity_poly.entity_id
_entity_poly.type
_entity_poly.pdbx_seq_one_letter_code
_entity_poly.pdbx_strand_id
1 'polypeptide(L)' 'MTPDVLRLEDHERQPCEVWTRVMGYYRPVAQFNHGKKSEHAERRFFKEPASSSAPS' A
#
# COMPACT_ATOMS: atom_id res chain seq x y z
N MET A 1 26.38 2.00 -13.11
CA MET A 1 26.21 2.10 -11.65
C MET A 1 24.90 1.43 -11.30
N THR A 2 24.96 0.20 -10.80
CA THR A 2 23.77 -0.48 -10.26
C THR A 2 23.37 0.22 -8.96
N PRO A 3 22.09 0.57 -8.74
CA PRO A 3 21.68 1.16 -7.48
C PRO A 3 21.94 0.14 -6.37
N ASP A 4 22.70 0.54 -5.36
CA ASP A 4 22.89 -0.22 -4.15
C ASP A 4 21.53 -0.26 -3.43
N VAL A 5 20.85 -1.41 -3.49
CA VAL A 5 19.54 -1.59 -2.89
C VAL A 5 19.77 -1.73 -1.39
N LEU A 6 19.56 -0.64 -0.64
CA LEU A 6 19.57 -0.64 0.83
C LEU A 6 18.51 -1.65 1.34
N ARG A 7 18.96 -2.85 1.69
CA ARG A 7 18.17 -3.87 2.38
C ARG A 7 18.33 -3.66 3.89
N LEU A 8 17.23 -3.29 4.55
CA LEU A 8 17.14 -3.20 6.00
C LEU A 8 16.66 -4.54 6.58
N GLU A 9 17.27 -4.96 7.69
CA GLU A 9 16.81 -6.08 8.50
C GLU A 9 15.53 -5.71 9.27
N ASP A 10 14.72 -6.70 9.66
CA ASP A 10 13.40 -6.43 10.26
C ASP A 10 13.45 -5.61 11.56
N HIS A 11 14.52 -5.76 12.34
CA HIS A 11 14.73 -5.02 13.59
C HIS A 11 15.14 -3.55 13.37
N GLU A 12 15.62 -3.22 12.17
CA GLU A 12 15.99 -1.84 11.78
C GLU A 12 14.78 -1.09 11.20
N ARG A 13 13.67 -1.79 10.93
CA ARG A 13 12.46 -1.21 10.34
C ARG A 13 11.58 -0.57 11.41
N GLN A 14 11.05 0.60 11.11
CA GLN A 14 10.00 1.23 11.91
C GLN A 14 8.61 0.81 11.37
N PRO A 15 7.68 0.36 12.23
CA PRO A 15 6.30 0.12 11.81
C PRO A 15 5.65 1.41 11.30
N CYS A 16 4.97 1.32 10.16
CA CYS A 16 4.21 2.41 9.57
C CYS A 16 2.71 2.17 9.76
N GLU A 17 1.99 3.17 10.27
CA GLU A 17 0.54 3.10 10.34
C GLU A 17 -0.08 3.47 9.00
N VAL A 18 -0.84 2.54 8.42
CA VAL A 18 -1.55 2.74 7.16
C VAL A 18 -2.94 3.29 7.44
N TRP A 19 -3.28 4.40 6.80
CA TRP A 19 -4.58 5.06 6.92
C TRP A 19 -5.33 5.02 5.59
N THR A 20 -6.64 4.80 5.64
CA THR A 20 -7.50 4.80 4.44
C THR A 20 -8.78 5.59 4.69
N ARG A 21 -9.35 6.13 3.61
CA ARG A 21 -10.64 6.81 3.66
C ARG A 21 -11.79 5.82 3.85
N VAL A 22 -12.68 6.09 4.80
CA VAL A 22 -13.93 5.40 5.06
C VAL A 22 -15.05 6.44 5.06
N MET A 23 -15.95 6.36 4.07
CA MET A 23 -17.17 7.19 3.99
C MET A 23 -17.01 8.70 4.25
N GLY A 24 -15.82 9.28 4.05
CA GLY A 24 -15.59 10.71 4.32
C GLY A 24 -14.34 11.04 5.11
N TYR A 25 -13.91 10.16 6.02
CA TYR A 25 -12.82 10.44 6.97
C TYR A 25 -11.72 9.38 6.90
N TYR A 26 -10.54 9.70 7.45
CA TYR A 26 -9.41 8.76 7.53
C TYR A 26 -9.50 7.93 8.81
N ARG A 27 -9.27 6.62 8.66
CA ARG A 27 -9.19 5.66 9.77
C ARG A 27 -7.96 4.76 9.60
N PRO A 28 -7.22 4.43 10.67
CA PRO A 28 -6.15 3.45 10.61
C PRO A 28 -6.69 2.09 10.19
N VAL A 29 -6.01 1.45 9.25
CA VAL A 29 -6.33 0.09 8.81
C VAL A 29 -6.16 -0.90 9.97
N ALA A 30 -5.20 -0.65 10.87
CA ALA A 30 -4.97 -1.46 12.07
C ALA A 30 -6.21 -1.57 12.98
N GLN A 31 -7.10 -0.57 12.98
CA GLN A 31 -8.31 -0.54 13.80
C GLN A 31 -9.49 -1.31 13.18
N PHE A 32 -9.33 -1.95 12.03
CA PHE A 32 -10.43 -2.59 11.30
C PHE A 32 -10.89 -3.87 12.02
N ASN A 33 -12.21 -4.04 12.14
CA ASN A 33 -12.79 -5.32 12.57
C ASN A 33 -12.76 -6.34 11.42
N HIS A 34 -13.10 -7.60 11.68
CA HIS A 34 -13.03 -8.67 10.68
C HIS A 34 -13.85 -8.36 9.41
N GLY A 35 -15.08 -7.86 9.56
CA GLY A 35 -15.92 -7.51 8.42
C GLY A 35 -15.30 -6.41 7.55
N LYS A 36 -14.75 -5.36 8.18
CA LYS A 36 -14.12 -4.25 7.45
C LYS A 36 -12.80 -4.66 6.79
N LYS A 37 -12.06 -5.62 7.36
CA LYS A 37 -10.89 -6.23 6.71
C LYS A 37 -11.29 -6.98 5.43
N SER A 38 -12.37 -7.77 5.47
CA SER A 38 -12.92 -8.46 4.28
C SER A 38 -13.32 -7.47 3.20
N GLU A 39 -14.17 -6.49 3.54
CA GLU A 39 -14.60 -5.45 2.59
C GLU A 39 -13.41 -4.70 1.98
N HIS A 40 -12.38 -4.40 2.79
CA HIS A 40 -11.18 -3.72 2.29
C HIS A 40 -10.37 -4.58 1.32
N ALA A 41 -10.26 -5.89 1.56
CA ALA A 41 -9.54 -6.82 0.69
C ALA A 41 -10.23 -7.01 -0.67
N GLU A 42 -11.56 -6.83 -0.72
CA GLU A 42 -12.35 -6.94 -1.96
C GLU A 42 -12.35 -5.64 -2.80
N ARG A 43 -11.70 -4.56 -2.33
CA ARG A 43 -11.62 -3.30 -3.07
C ARG A 43 -10.80 -3.45 -4.34
N ARG A 44 -11.36 -2.98 -5.45
CA ARG A 44 -10.65 -2.89 -6.73
C ARG A 44 -10.05 -1.50 -6.89
N PHE A 45 -8.72 -1.45 -7.02
CA PHE A 45 -8.00 -0.21 -7.29
C PHE A 45 -7.93 0.04 -8.80
N PHE A 46 -8.02 1.30 -9.18
CA PHE A 46 -7.69 1.70 -10.53
C PHE A 46 -6.19 1.45 -10.75
N LYS A 47 -5.86 0.76 -11.84
CA LYS A 47 -4.49 0.57 -12.30
C LYS A 47 -4.36 1.33 -13.61
N GLU A 48 -3.48 2.32 -13.63
CA GLU A 48 -3.17 3.05 -14.85
C GLU A 48 -2.62 2.07 -15.91
N PRO A 49 -3.05 2.16 -17.17
CA PRO A 49 -2.42 1.38 -18.24
C PRO A 49 -0.93 1.73 -18.32
N ALA A 50 -0.07 0.73 -18.52
CA ALA A 50 1.34 0.99 -18.71
C ALA A 50 1.52 1.92 -19.91
N SER A 51 2.13 3.09 -19.71
CA SER A 51 2.52 3.96 -20.82
C SER A 51 3.49 3.19 -21.71
N SER A 52 3.10 2.86 -22.93
CA SER A 52 3.96 2.21 -23.90
C SER A 52 5.00 3.19 -24.45
N SER A 53 5.92 3.66 -23.61
CA SER A 53 7.19 4.23 -24.08
C SER A 53 8.20 3.09 -24.08
N ALA A 54 8.08 2.21 -25.07
CA ALA A 54 9.15 1.28 -25.40
C ALA A 54 10.40 2.11 -25.77
N PRO A 55 11.56 1.87 -25.14
CA PRO A 55 12.81 2.38 -25.69
C PRO A 55 13.05 1.66 -27.02
N SER A 56 13.09 2.42 -28.12
CA SER A 56 13.58 1.95 -29.43
C SER A 56 15.09 1.75 -29.40
#